data_AF-A0A2W4NM73-F1
#
_entry.id   AF-A0A2W4NM73-F1
#
_cell.length_a   1.000
_cell.length_b   1.000
_cell.length_c   1.000
_cell.angle_alpha   90.00
_cell.angle_beta   90.00
_cell.angle_gamma   90.00
#
_symmetry.space_group_name_H-M   'P 1'
#
loop_
_entity.id
_entity.type
_entity.pdbx_description
1 polymer ?
#
loop_
_entity_poly.entity_id
_entity_poly.type
_entity_poly.pdbx_seq_one_letter_code
_entity_poly.pdbx_strand_id
1 'polypeptide(L)'
;GGRAYLSLTLENRGAAPFVARIAPGTVWARCIATPAVVPAGGRCELTVTLAPPRELTPGAHTAVVAVRAGDLDLPLTIPVQVAPEQWWQRALRWLAG
;
A
#
# COMPACT_ATOMS: atom_id res chain seq x y z
N GLY A 1 7.70 12.87 5.39
CA GLY A 1 6.36 12.49 4.95
C GLY A 1 5.77 11.56 5.99
N GLY A 2 4.47 11.67 6.25
CA GLY A 2 3.77 10.64 7.00
C GLY A 2 3.85 9.29 6.27
N ARG A 3 3.82 8.19 7.02
CA ARG A 3 3.66 6.85 6.46
C ARG A 3 2.26 6.36 6.79
N ALA A 4 1.59 5.77 5.81
CA ALA A 4 0.33 5.06 6.02
C ALA A 4 0.57 3.57 5.77
N TYR A 5 -0.12 2.73 6.54
CA TYR A 5 -0.08 1.28 6.40
C TYR A 5 -1.48 0.81 6.01
N LEU A 6 -1.56 0.02 4.95
CA LEU A 6 -2.78 -0.62 4.50
C LEU A 6 -2.60 -2.12 4.58
N SER A 7 -3.65 -2.79 5.05
CA SER A 7 -3.76 -4.24 5.08
C SER A 7 -4.80 -4.68 4.06
N LEU A 8 -4.45 -5.65 3.23
CA LEU A 8 -5.30 -6.29 2.25
C LEU A 8 -5.47 -7.75 2.66
N THR A 9 -6.71 -8.19 2.84
CA THR A 9 -7.01 -9.60 3.11
C THR A 9 -7.47 -10.28 1.83
N LEU A 10 -6.80 -11.37 1.46
CA LEU A 10 -7.23 -12.27 0.39
C LEU A 10 -7.78 -13.55 1.00
N GLU A 11 -8.96 -13.97 0.53
CA GLU A 11 -9.63 -15.20 0.97
C GLU A 11 -9.76 -16.16 -0.22
N ASN A 12 -9.34 -17.41 -0.04
CA ASN A 12 -9.49 -18.44 -1.05
C ASN A 12 -10.80 -19.21 -0.83
N ARG A 13 -11.84 -18.83 -1.59
CA ARG A 13 -13.13 -19.56 -1.61
C ARG A 13 -13.20 -20.64 -2.68
N GLY A 14 -12.10 -20.90 -3.39
CA GLY A 14 -12.00 -21.95 -4.38
C GLY A 14 -11.70 -23.32 -3.76
N ALA A 15 -11.67 -24.34 -4.63
CA ALA A 15 -11.39 -25.73 -4.22
C ALA A 15 -9.89 -26.09 -4.19
N ALA A 16 -9.02 -25.27 -4.79
CA ALA A 16 -7.59 -25.52 -4.90
C ALA A 16 -6.76 -24.38 -4.26
N PRO A 17 -5.56 -24.66 -3.72
CA PRO A 17 -4.67 -23.62 -3.22
C PRO A 17 -4.18 -22.70 -4.34
N PHE A 18 -3.85 -21.45 -4.01
CA PHE A 18 -3.18 -20.53 -4.94
C PHE A 18 -2.02 -19.79 -4.26
N VAL A 19 -1.15 -19.17 -5.07
CA VAL A 19 -0.08 -18.30 -4.57
C VAL A 19 -0.50 -16.84 -4.67
N ALA A 20 -0.46 -16.12 -3.55
CA ALA A 20 -0.68 -14.68 -3.47
C ALA A 20 0.66 -13.93 -3.60
N ARG A 21 0.67 -12.87 -4.41
CA ARG A 21 1.80 -11.94 -4.57
C ARG A 21 1.29 -10.51 -4.62
N ILE A 22 2.14 -9.57 -4.22
CA ILE A 22 1.86 -8.14 -4.32
C ILE A 22 3.15 -7.40 -4.69
N ALA A 23 3.02 -6.43 -5.58
CA ALA A 23 4.12 -5.63 -6.08
C ALA A 23 3.73 -4.15 -6.14
N PRO A 24 4.65 -3.23 -5.78
CA PRO A 24 4.36 -1.81 -5.89
C PRO A 24 4.31 -1.38 -7.35
N GLY A 25 3.26 -0.66 -7.75
CA GLY A 25 3.16 0.01 -9.05
C GLY A 25 3.50 1.50 -8.98
N THR A 26 3.83 2.02 -7.80
CA THR A 26 4.13 3.44 -7.56
C THR A 26 5.37 3.56 -6.69
N VAL A 27 6.28 4.49 -7.02
CA VAL A 27 7.60 4.63 -6.39
C VAL A 27 7.55 4.87 -4.87
N TRP A 28 6.49 5.52 -4.39
CA TRP A 28 6.29 5.83 -2.99
C TRP A 28 5.36 4.83 -2.28
N ALA A 29 5.02 3.73 -2.94
CA ALA A 29 4.43 2.55 -2.32
C ALA A 29 5.50 1.47 -2.11
N ARG A 30 5.48 0.83 -0.95
CA ARG A 30 6.28 -0.35 -0.64
C ARG A 30 5.34 -1.47 -0.27
N CYS A 31 5.49 -2.62 -0.91
CA CYS A 31 4.72 -3.81 -0.58
C CYS A 31 5.64 -4.76 0.18
N ILE A 32 5.22 -5.16 1.37
CA ILE A 32 5.87 -6.25 2.09
C ILE A 32 5.00 -7.47 1.84
N ALA A 33 5.52 -8.38 1.03
CA ALA A 33 4.95 -9.71 0.96
C ALA A 33 6.02 -10.75 0.68
N THR A 34 6.05 -11.72 1.57
CA THR A 34 6.52 -13.06 1.25
C THR A 34 5.43 -13.70 0.39
N PRO A 35 5.73 -14.28 -0.78
CA PRO A 35 4.74 -15.06 -1.52
C PRO A 35 4.06 -16.05 -0.59
N ALA A 36 2.73 -15.99 -0.53
CA ALA A 36 1.95 -16.79 0.42
C ALA A 36 1.14 -17.83 -0.35
N VAL A 37 1.30 -19.10 0.00
CA VAL A 37 0.39 -20.14 -0.45
C VAL A 37 -0.89 -20.02 0.39
N VAL A 38 -2.02 -19.79 -0.27
CA VAL A 38 -3.33 -19.66 0.37
C VAL A 38 -4.11 -20.96 0.11
N PRO A 39 -4.30 -21.83 1.13
CA PRO A 39 -5.04 -23.08 0.96
C PRO A 39 -6.52 -22.80 0.65
N ALA A 40 -7.23 -23.79 0.12
CA ALA A 40 -8.68 -23.72 -0.05
C ALA A 40 -9.37 -23.46 1.31
N GLY A 41 -10.28 -22.49 1.35
CA GLY A 41 -10.92 -22.00 2.59
C GLY A 41 -10.00 -21.14 3.47
N GLY A 42 -8.74 -20.92 3.07
CA GLY A 42 -7.76 -20.12 3.81
C GLY A 42 -7.81 -18.64 3.48
N ARG A 43 -7.03 -17.85 4.23
CA ARG A 43 -6.81 -16.43 3.98
C ARG A 43 -5.36 -16.03 4.23
N CYS A 44 -4.92 -14.96 3.58
CA CYS A 44 -3.64 -14.31 3.88
C CYS A 44 -3.81 -12.79 3.97
N GLU A 45 -2.88 -12.16 4.69
CA GLU A 45 -2.78 -10.72 4.81
C GLU A 45 -1.57 -10.22 4.00
N LEU A 46 -1.77 -9.14 3.24
CA LEU A 46 -0.75 -8.46 2.46
C LEU A 46 -0.65 -7.02 2.94
N THR A 47 0.56 -6.52 3.17
CA THR A 47 0.78 -5.17 3.71
C THR A 47 1.35 -4.23 2.65
N VAL A 48 0.74 -3.06 2.52
CA VAL A 48 1.24 -1.95 1.71
C VAL A 48 1.58 -0.78 2.63
N THR A 49 2.82 -0.31 2.54
CA THR A 49 3.25 0.94 3.17
C THR A 49 3.27 2.04 2.11
N LEU A 50 2.51 3.10 2.34
CA LEU A 50 2.56 4.31 1.53
C LEU A 50 3.43 5.33 2.24
N ALA A 51 4.44 5.84 1.54
CA ALA A 51 5.38 6.83 2.05
C ALA A 51 5.60 7.93 1.01
N PRO A 52 4.63 8.85 0.82
CA PRO A 52 4.77 9.96 -0.10
C PRO A 52 6.03 10.80 0.19
N PRO A 53 6.79 11.20 -0.85
CA PRO A 53 7.95 12.07 -0.66
C PRO A 53 7.49 13.44 -0.14
N ARG A 54 8.40 14.18 0.52
CA ARG A 54 8.05 15.47 1.14
C ARG A 54 7.72 16.53 0.10
N GLU A 55 8.31 16.38 -1.08
CA GLU A 55 8.19 17.26 -2.23
C GLU A 55 6.91 16.98 -3.04
N LEU A 56 6.15 15.92 -2.68
CA LEU A 56 4.89 15.63 -3.35
C LEU A 56 3.91 16.78 -3.09
N THR A 57 3.41 17.37 -4.17
CA THR A 57 2.48 18.49 -4.09
C THR A 57 1.24 18.09 -3.29
N PRO A 58 0.75 18.94 -2.36
CA PRO A 58 -0.52 18.68 -1.69
C PRO A 58 -1.66 18.48 -2.70
N GLY A 59 -2.59 17.59 -2.39
CA GLY A 59 -3.72 17.28 -3.28
C GLY A 59 -4.04 15.80 -3.38
N ALA A 60 -4.91 15.47 -4.34
CA ALA A 60 -5.31 14.11 -4.64
C ALA A 60 -4.26 13.42 -5.52
N HIS A 61 -3.86 12.24 -5.09
CA HIS A 61 -2.92 11.36 -5.77
C HIS A 61 -3.48 9.94 -5.81
N THR A 62 -2.80 9.09 -6.56
CA THR A 62 -3.15 7.68 -6.67
C THR A 62 -1.90 6.84 -6.48
N ALA A 63 -1.98 5.86 -5.59
CA ALA A 63 -1.01 4.78 -5.50
C ALA A 63 -1.56 3.56 -6.21
N VAL A 64 -0.76 2.97 -7.09
CA VAL A 64 -1.07 1.73 -7.79
C VAL A 64 -0.29 0.60 -7.17
N VAL A 65 -0.98 -0.53 -6.95
CA VAL A 65 -0.40 -1.77 -6.44
C VAL A 65 -0.94 -2.91 -7.29
N ALA A 66 -0.06 -3.81 -7.72
CA ALA A 66 -0.46 -5.01 -8.43
C ALA A 66 -0.55 -6.18 -7.45
N VAL A 67 -1.72 -6.79 -7.34
CA VAL A 67 -1.93 -8.03 -6.57
C VAL A 67 -2.17 -9.17 -7.55
N ARG A 68 -1.55 -10.32 -7.31
CA ARG A 68 -1.82 -11.55 -8.06
C ARG A 68 -2.29 -12.63 -7.11
N ALA A 69 -3.41 -13.26 -7.43
CA ALA A 69 -4.00 -14.37 -6.66
C ALA A 69 -4.17 -15.57 -7.59
N GLY A 70 -3.19 -16.46 -7.61
CA GLY A 70 -3.12 -17.53 -8.61
C GLY A 70 -2.95 -16.96 -10.02
N ASP A 71 -3.95 -17.21 -10.88
CA ASP A 71 -3.99 -16.72 -12.27
C ASP A 71 -4.80 -15.43 -12.44
N LEU A 72 -5.28 -14.85 -11.33
CA LEU A 72 -6.00 -13.58 -11.34
C LEU A 72 -5.03 -12.43 -11.07
N ASP A 73 -4.96 -11.49 -12.01
CA ASP A 73 -4.31 -10.20 -11.82
C ASP A 73 -5.36 -9.18 -11.32
N LEU A 74 -5.10 -8.62 -10.15
CA LEU A 74 -5.96 -7.70 -9.42
C LEU A 74 -5.24 -6.35 -9.27
N PRO A 75 -5.34 -5.46 -10.27
CA PRO A 75 -4.78 -4.11 -10.15
C PRO A 75 -5.58 -3.32 -9.11
N LEU A 76 -4.89 -2.79 -8.10
CA LEU A 76 -5.48 -1.98 -7.04
C LEU A 76 -5.05 -0.52 -7.17
N THR A 77 -6.05 0.35 -7.12
CA THR A 77 -5.91 1.80 -7.19
C THR A 77 -6.31 2.39 -5.85
N ILE A 78 -5.36 2.93 -5.11
CA ILE A 78 -5.56 3.49 -3.78
C ILE A 78 -5.58 5.03 -3.90
N PRO A 79 -6.73 5.69 -3.67
CA PRO A 79 -6.77 7.14 -3.63
C PRO A 79 -6.03 7.65 -2.38
N VAL A 80 -5.17 8.65 -2.56
CA VAL A 80 -4.35 9.22 -1.48
C VAL A 80 -4.51 10.73 -1.48
N GLN A 81 -4.95 11.28 -0.36
CA GLN A 81 -5.00 12.72 -0.16
C GLN A 81 -3.77 13.17 0.63
N VAL A 82 -2.94 14.02 0.02
CA VAL A 82 -1.78 14.64 0.69
C VAL A 82 -2.22 16.00 1.21
N ALA A 83 -2.23 16.15 2.53
CA ALA A 83 -2.55 17.42 3.16
C ALA A 83 -1.41 18.44 3.00
N PRO A 84 -1.71 19.74 2.83
CA PRO A 84 -0.70 20.78 2.86
C PRO A 84 -0.05 20.84 4.23
N GLU A 85 1.26 21.04 4.24
CA GLU A 85 2.02 21.24 5.47
C GLU A 85 1.64 22.60 6.09
N GLN A 86 1.18 22.59 7.34
CA GLN A 86 0.74 23.83 7.98
C GLN A 86 1.94 24.68 8.44
N TRP A 87 1.79 25.99 8.44
CA TRP A 87 2.88 26.94 8.75
C TRP A 87 3.51 26.70 10.14
N TRP A 88 2.71 26.31 11.14
CA TRP A 88 3.20 26.00 12.48
C TRP A 88 4.01 24.69 12.53
N GLN A 89 3.72 23.73 11.64
CA GLN A 89 4.53 22.50 11.50
C GLN A 89 5.92 22.84 10.94
N ARG A 90 6.02 23.87 10.09
CA ARG A 90 7.30 24.41 9.63
C ARG A 90 8.05 25.15 10.75
N ALA A 91 7.35 25.96 11.55
CA ALA A 91 7.93 26.69 12.67
C ALA A 91 8.45 25.77 13.79
N LEU A 92 7.70 24.74 14.17
CA LEU A 92 8.14 23.77 15.18
C LEU A 92 9.39 22.99 14.75
N ARG A 93 9.61 22.80 13.44
CA ARG A 93 10.83 22.18 12.94
C ARG A 93 12.06 23.08 13.07
N TRP A 94 11.90 24.39 12.96
CA TRP A 94 12.99 25.34 13.21
C TRP A 94 13.41 25.38 14.68
N LEU A 95 12.49 25.07 15.60
CA LEU A 95 12.76 25.05 17.03
C LEU A 95 13.27 23.70 17.55
N ALA A 96 13.05 22.62 16.80
CA ALA A 96 13.51 21.27 17.14
C ALA A 96 14.78 20.84 16.37
N GLY A 97 15.36 21.76 15.59
CA GLY A 97 16.63 21.59 14.88
C GLY A 97 17.81 22.05 15.72
#